data_AF-A0A6P0UN80-F1
#
_entry.id   AF-A0A6P0UN80-F1
#
_cell.length_a   1.000
_cell.length_b   1.000
_cell.length_c   1.000
_cell.angle_alpha   90.00
_cell.angle_beta   90.00
_cell.angle_gamma   90.00
#
_symmetry.space_group_name_H-M   'P 1'
#
loop_
_entity.id
_entity.type
_entity.pdbx_description
1 polymer ?
#
loop_
_entity_poly.entity_id
_entity_poly.type
_entity_poly.pdbx_seq_one_letter_code
_entity_poly.pdbx_strand_id
1 'polypeptide(L)'
;MDFKEFVKTINGHTKAFYQNDIDQINENSKIINWFLGLAGGGLLFSFNKYDEANGENIQLITFQAALFVLTIIIGILHRYLTKVYKNRAVTIMRMFDFLAIEFKLVEGNEMENDLEDPDEKMDNIFNRYVNGGYFEDDDKKNFNKLYKKQRTNYNINLGMSIFSVLLVLAQFAFFFVVVI
;
A
#
# COMPACT_ATOMS: atom_id res chain seq x y z
N MET A 1 1.65 -18.43 -25.13
CA MET A 1 0.32 -18.07 -24.63
C MET A 1 -0.58 -17.76 -25.83
N ASP A 2 -1.84 -18.21 -25.85
CA ASP A 2 -2.78 -17.82 -26.92
C ASP A 2 -3.38 -16.42 -26.67
N PHE A 3 -3.98 -15.78 -27.68
CA PHE A 3 -4.49 -14.39 -27.57
C PHE A 3 -5.60 -14.23 -26.52
N LYS A 4 -6.50 -15.22 -26.37
CA LYS A 4 -7.56 -15.17 -25.36
C LYS A 4 -6.99 -15.27 -23.96
N GLU A 5 -6.00 -16.13 -23.78
CA GLU A 5 -5.25 -16.31 -22.55
C GLU A 5 -4.40 -15.06 -22.22
N PHE A 6 -3.82 -14.40 -23.22
CA PHE A 6 -3.11 -13.12 -23.09
C PHE A 6 -4.02 -12.00 -22.58
N VAL A 7 -5.17 -11.76 -23.24
CA VAL A 7 -6.14 -10.74 -22.83
C VAL A 7 -6.70 -11.03 -21.42
N LYS A 8 -6.95 -12.31 -21.12
CA LYS A 8 -7.41 -12.77 -19.80
C LYS A 8 -6.34 -12.57 -18.73
N THR A 9 -5.06 -12.76 -19.05
CA THR A 9 -3.93 -12.60 -18.11
C THR A 9 -3.68 -11.12 -17.81
N ILE A 10 -3.64 -10.25 -18.83
CA ILE A 10 -3.50 -8.80 -18.65
C ILE A 10 -4.58 -8.25 -17.71
N ASN A 11 -5.84 -8.60 -17.98
CA ASN A 11 -6.97 -8.05 -17.25
C ASN A 11 -7.15 -8.77 -15.90
N GLY A 12 -7.21 -10.10 -15.89
CA GLY A 12 -7.54 -10.88 -14.70
C GLY A 12 -6.43 -10.92 -13.67
N HIS A 13 -5.20 -11.23 -14.07
CA HIS A 13 -4.09 -11.45 -13.14
C HIS A 13 -3.61 -10.14 -12.50
N THR A 14 -3.44 -9.09 -13.30
CA THR A 14 -2.95 -7.79 -12.83
C THR A 14 -3.97 -7.09 -11.92
N LYS A 15 -5.26 -7.19 -12.27
CA LYS A 15 -6.34 -6.64 -11.46
C LYS A 15 -6.49 -7.39 -10.14
N ALA A 16 -6.41 -8.72 -10.16
CA ALA A 16 -6.42 -9.53 -8.94
C ALA A 16 -5.24 -9.18 -8.02
N PHE A 17 -4.05 -8.99 -8.57
CA PHE A 17 -2.87 -8.59 -7.80
C PHE A 17 -3.06 -7.26 -7.07
N TYR A 18 -3.40 -6.18 -7.79
CA TYR A 18 -3.57 -4.86 -7.17
C TYR A 18 -4.82 -4.77 -6.29
N GLN A 19 -5.88 -5.52 -6.60
CA GLN A 19 -7.06 -5.58 -5.74
C GLN A 19 -6.73 -6.26 -4.40
N ASN A 20 -6.02 -7.39 -4.42
CA ASN A 20 -5.56 -8.07 -3.22
C ASN A 20 -4.65 -7.15 -2.37
N ASP A 21 -3.72 -6.44 -3.00
CA ASP A 21 -2.86 -5.47 -2.30
C ASP A 21 -3.68 -4.35 -1.62
N ILE A 22 -4.69 -3.81 -2.32
CA ILE A 22 -5.59 -2.79 -1.76
C ILE A 22 -6.36 -3.34 -0.56
N ASP A 23 -6.87 -4.57 -0.66
CA ASP A 23 -7.67 -5.20 0.40
C ASP A 23 -6.82 -5.49 1.63
N GLN A 24 -5.61 -6.02 1.46
CA GLN A 24 -4.65 -6.23 2.54
C GLN A 24 -4.29 -4.92 3.25
N ILE A 25 -4.06 -3.83 2.50
CA ILE A 25 -3.76 -2.52 3.09
C ILE A 25 -4.98 -1.98 3.85
N ASN A 26 -6.20 -2.17 3.35
CA ASN A 26 -7.40 -1.76 4.07
C ASN A 26 -7.56 -2.52 5.40
N GLU A 27 -7.28 -3.82 5.42
CA GLU A 27 -7.27 -4.62 6.64
C GLU A 27 -6.20 -4.14 7.62
N ASN A 28 -4.97 -3.92 7.16
CA ASN A 28 -3.90 -3.36 7.97
C ASN A 28 -4.27 -1.99 8.56
N SER A 29 -4.92 -1.11 7.79
CA SER A 29 -5.40 0.18 8.31
C SER A 29 -6.48 0.02 9.39
N LYS A 30 -7.38 -0.97 9.29
CA LYS A 30 -8.36 -1.26 10.35
C LYS A 30 -7.66 -1.71 11.64
N ILE A 31 -6.68 -2.60 11.51
CA ILE A 31 -5.87 -3.10 12.62
C ILE A 31 -5.13 -1.96 13.32
N ILE A 32 -4.50 -1.05 12.56
CA ILE A 32 -3.80 0.12 13.12
C ILE A 32 -4.77 1.05 13.85
N ASN A 33 -5.98 1.26 13.32
CA ASN A 33 -7.01 2.04 14.02
C ASN A 33 -7.44 1.40 15.34
N TRP A 34 -7.59 0.07 15.36
CA TRP A 34 -7.86 -0.68 16.59
C TRP A 34 -6.74 -0.50 17.61
N PHE A 35 -5.49 -0.61 17.19
CA PHE A 35 -4.32 -0.40 18.05
C PHE A 35 -4.22 1.03 18.58
N LEU A 36 -4.58 2.05 17.80
CA LEU A 36 -4.69 3.43 18.27
C LEU A 36 -5.73 3.58 19.38
N GLY A 37 -6.90 2.95 19.23
CA GLY A 37 -7.94 2.94 20.26
C GLY A 37 -7.48 2.27 21.55
N LEU A 38 -6.79 1.14 21.42
CA LEU A 38 -6.20 0.41 22.55
C LEU A 38 -5.11 1.22 23.28
N ALA A 39 -4.20 1.88 22.54
CA ALA A 39 -3.18 2.75 23.11
C ALA A 39 -3.79 3.96 23.85
N GLY A 40 -4.86 4.55 23.31
CA GLY A 40 -5.60 5.62 23.96
C GLY A 40 -6.27 5.17 25.26
N GLY A 41 -6.86 3.96 25.25
CA GLY A 41 -7.40 3.33 26.46
C GLY A 41 -6.35 3.12 27.53
N GLY A 42 -5.20 2.54 27.19
CA GLY A 42 -4.08 2.32 28.12
C GLY A 42 -3.58 3.62 28.76
N LEU A 43 -3.43 4.68 27.97
CA LEU A 43 -3.03 5.99 28.49
C LEU A 43 -4.07 6.59 29.47
N LEU A 44 -5.36 6.47 29.17
CA LEU A 44 -6.43 6.95 30.06
C LEU A 44 -6.37 6.26 31.43
N PHE A 45 -6.14 4.94 31.45
CA PHE A 45 -5.96 4.21 32.71
C PHE A 45 -4.71 4.66 33.48
N SER A 46 -3.59 4.86 32.79
CA SER A 46 -2.37 5.40 33.40
C SER A 46 -2.59 6.79 34.01
N PHE A 47 -3.33 7.67 33.33
CA PHE A 47 -3.67 9.00 33.88
C PHE A 47 -4.59 8.94 35.10
N ASN A 48 -5.54 7.99 35.14
CA ASN A 48 -6.38 7.81 36.32
C ASN A 48 -5.59 7.37 37.56
N LYS A 49 -4.37 6.87 37.39
CA LYS A 49 -3.44 6.51 38.46
C LYS A 49 -2.38 7.58 38.74
N TYR A 50 -2.43 8.71 38.05
CA TYR A 50 -1.40 9.75 38.13
C TYR A 50 -1.24 10.35 39.53
N ASP A 51 -2.35 10.61 40.24
CA ASP A 51 -2.32 11.19 41.59
C ASP A 51 -1.83 10.19 42.65
N GLU A 52 -1.89 8.88 42.35
CA GLU A 52 -1.42 7.79 43.21
C GLU A 52 0.00 7.34 42.83
N ALA A 53 0.56 7.87 41.74
CA ALA A 53 1.83 7.46 41.18
C ALA A 53 3.01 8.10 41.90
N ASN A 54 4.08 7.34 42.11
CA ASN A 54 5.35 7.87 42.61
C ASN A 54 6.08 8.69 41.51
N GLY A 55 7.18 9.37 41.88
CA GLY A 55 7.90 10.26 40.97
C GLY A 55 8.43 9.60 39.68
N GLU A 56 8.82 8.32 39.73
CA GLU A 56 9.25 7.56 38.55
C GLU A 56 8.07 7.20 37.64
N ASN A 57 6.94 6.80 38.22
CA ASN A 57 5.71 6.49 37.46
C ASN A 57 5.11 7.73 36.80
N ILE A 58 5.21 8.91 37.42
CA ILE A 58 4.79 10.18 36.80
C ILE A 58 5.58 10.48 35.51
N GLN A 59 6.89 10.23 35.52
CA GLN A 59 7.73 10.40 34.32
C GLN A 59 7.34 9.40 33.23
N LEU A 60 7.05 8.15 33.60
CA LEU A 60 6.59 7.12 32.67
C LEU A 60 5.24 7.47 32.05
N ILE A 61 4.27 7.99 32.83
CA ILE A 61 2.97 8.44 32.31
C ILE A 61 3.15 9.61 31.33
N THR A 62 4.03 10.55 31.64
CA THR A 62 4.34 11.70 30.77
C THR A 62 4.98 11.23 29.46
N PHE A 63 5.92 10.28 29.53
CA PHE A 63 6.56 9.68 28.37
C PHE A 63 5.55 8.88 27.52
N GLN A 64 4.65 8.15 28.18
CA GLN A 64 3.54 7.44 27.56
C GLN A 64 2.63 8.43 26.80
N ALA A 65 2.29 9.58 27.37
CA ALA A 65 1.53 10.62 26.67
C ALA A 65 2.26 11.14 25.41
N ALA A 66 3.57 11.37 25.49
CA ALA A 66 4.38 11.78 24.33
C ALA A 66 4.39 10.71 23.23
N LEU A 67 4.57 9.44 23.60
CA LEU A 67 4.47 8.30 22.67
C LEU A 67 3.10 8.18 22.04
N PHE A 68 2.03 8.46 22.78
CA PHE A 68 0.67 8.44 22.23
C PHE A 68 0.47 9.52 21.16
N VAL A 69 0.94 10.74 21.41
CA VAL A 69 0.92 11.82 20.40
C VAL A 69 1.69 11.40 19.14
N LEU A 70 2.87 10.80 19.31
CA LEU A 70 3.65 10.27 18.17
C LEU A 70 2.87 9.19 17.41
N THR A 71 2.19 8.29 18.12
CA THR A 71 1.36 7.23 17.54
C THR A 71 0.21 7.82 16.71
N ILE A 72 -0.45 8.88 17.20
CA ILE A 72 -1.49 9.62 16.45
C ILE A 72 -0.92 10.22 15.16
N ILE A 73 0.23 10.90 15.25
CA ILE A 73 0.87 11.54 14.08
C ILE A 73 1.17 10.49 13.00
N ILE A 74 1.70 9.34 13.41
CA ILE A 74 2.02 8.24 12.49
C ILE A 74 0.77 7.58 11.93
N GLY A 75 -0.30 7.45 12.73
CA GLY A 75 -1.60 7.01 12.24
C GLY A 75 -2.17 7.92 11.16
N ILE A 76 -2.08 9.24 11.32
CA ILE A 76 -2.51 10.22 10.31
C ILE A 76 -1.67 10.09 9.03
N LEU A 77 -0.34 9.99 9.16
CA LEU A 77 0.57 9.83 8.03
C LEU A 77 0.32 8.51 7.29
N HIS A 78 0.10 7.42 8.02
CA HIS A 78 -0.26 6.11 7.48
C HIS A 78 -1.55 6.18 6.67
N ARG A 79 -2.60 6.82 7.20
CA ARG A 79 -3.86 7.02 6.49
C ARG A 79 -3.67 7.81 5.19
N TYR A 80 -2.87 8.89 5.23
CA TYR A 80 -2.58 9.69 4.04
C TYR A 80 -1.88 8.84 2.96
N LEU A 81 -0.81 8.12 3.32
CA LEU A 81 -0.03 7.33 2.37
C LEU A 81 -0.82 6.12 1.84
N THR A 82 -1.66 5.50 2.66
CA THR A 82 -2.61 4.47 2.24
C THR A 82 -3.55 4.99 1.15
N LYS A 83 -4.13 6.19 1.34
CA LYS A 83 -4.99 6.82 0.33
C LYS A 83 -4.24 7.08 -0.98
N VAL A 84 -3.01 7.58 -0.90
CA VAL A 84 -2.18 7.84 -2.08
C VAL A 84 -1.83 6.54 -2.81
N TYR A 85 -1.47 5.48 -2.09
CA TYR A 85 -1.19 4.17 -2.67
C TYR A 85 -2.42 3.61 -3.39
N LYS A 86 -3.58 3.59 -2.73
CA LYS A 86 -4.84 3.10 -3.30
C LYS A 86 -5.20 3.82 -4.59
N ASN A 87 -5.12 5.15 -4.59
CA ASN A 87 -5.42 5.93 -5.80
C ASN A 87 -4.50 5.55 -6.96
N ARG A 88 -3.20 5.34 -6.72
CA ARG A 88 -2.25 4.94 -7.77
C ARG A 88 -2.47 3.51 -8.25
N ALA A 89 -2.75 2.58 -7.34
CA ALA A 89 -3.07 1.20 -7.70
C ALA A 89 -4.33 1.14 -8.59
N VAL A 90 -5.38 1.90 -8.25
CA VAL A 90 -6.58 2.03 -9.09
C VAL A 90 -6.27 2.66 -10.45
N THR A 91 -5.40 3.68 -10.52
CA THR A 91 -4.96 4.24 -11.80
C THR A 91 -4.25 3.19 -12.65
N ILE A 92 -3.34 2.40 -12.06
CA ILE A 92 -2.64 1.32 -12.77
C ILE A 92 -3.63 0.27 -13.26
N MET A 93 -4.57 -0.18 -12.42
CA MET A 93 -5.64 -1.10 -12.83
C MET A 93 -6.45 -0.55 -14.01
N ARG A 94 -6.79 0.74 -14.01
CA ARG A 94 -7.49 1.39 -15.13
C ARG A 94 -6.65 1.43 -16.41
N MET A 95 -5.34 1.64 -16.31
CA MET A 95 -4.45 1.56 -17.47
C MET A 95 -4.46 0.15 -18.06
N PHE A 96 -4.42 -0.89 -17.23
CA PHE A 96 -4.53 -2.28 -17.69
C PHE A 96 -5.91 -2.63 -18.25
N ASP A 97 -6.99 -2.08 -17.69
CA ASP A 97 -8.34 -2.21 -18.24
C ASP A 97 -8.43 -1.57 -19.64
N PHE A 98 -7.84 -0.38 -19.82
CA PHE A 98 -7.79 0.30 -21.13
C PHE A 98 -6.97 -0.50 -22.14
N LEU A 99 -5.79 -0.97 -21.75
CA LEU A 99 -4.93 -1.82 -22.57
C LEU A 99 -5.68 -3.08 -23.01
N ALA A 100 -6.34 -3.78 -22.09
CA ALA A 100 -7.17 -4.95 -22.44
C ALA A 100 -8.33 -4.61 -23.39
N ILE A 101 -8.87 -3.38 -23.35
CA ILE A 101 -9.88 -2.91 -24.30
C ILE A 101 -9.24 -2.64 -25.68
N GLU A 102 -8.11 -1.96 -25.74
CA GLU A 102 -7.38 -1.74 -27.00
C GLU A 102 -7.08 -3.06 -27.70
N PHE A 103 -6.51 -4.03 -26.98
CA PHE A 103 -6.25 -5.37 -27.53
C PHE A 103 -7.53 -6.07 -28.01
N LYS A 104 -8.67 -5.91 -27.31
CA LYS A 104 -9.96 -6.46 -27.78
C LYS A 104 -10.53 -5.75 -29.00
N LEU A 105 -10.25 -4.46 -29.17
CA LEU A 105 -10.72 -3.68 -30.31
C LEU A 105 -9.94 -3.98 -31.60
N VAL A 106 -8.71 -4.49 -31.49
CA VAL A 106 -7.90 -5.01 -32.60
C VAL A 106 -8.37 -6.44 -32.97
N GLU A 107 -9.68 -6.64 -33.08
CA GLU A 107 -10.29 -7.94 -33.27
C GLU A 107 -9.93 -8.55 -34.64
N GLY A 108 -9.03 -9.53 -34.63
CA GLY A 108 -8.84 -10.50 -35.72
C GLY A 108 -7.50 -10.41 -36.43
N ASN A 109 -6.59 -11.34 -36.14
CA ASN A 109 -5.37 -11.71 -36.89
C ASN A 109 -4.40 -10.59 -37.33
N GLU A 110 -4.72 -9.31 -37.19
CA GLU A 110 -3.92 -8.18 -37.66
C GLU A 110 -2.77 -7.89 -36.70
N MET A 111 -2.92 -8.17 -35.42
CA MET A 111 -1.83 -7.96 -34.47
C MET A 111 -0.64 -8.90 -34.68
N GLU A 112 -0.84 -10.13 -35.18
CA GLU A 112 0.27 -11.00 -35.59
C GLU A 112 0.90 -10.55 -36.92
N ASN A 113 0.15 -9.85 -37.77
CA ASN A 113 0.58 -9.37 -39.08
C ASN A 113 1.24 -7.97 -39.04
N ASP A 114 0.90 -7.15 -38.04
CA ASP A 114 1.38 -5.77 -37.85
C ASP A 114 2.55 -5.66 -36.85
N LEU A 115 3.02 -6.80 -36.30
CA LEU A 115 4.25 -6.82 -35.53
C LEU A 115 5.43 -6.54 -36.47
N GLU A 116 6.26 -5.56 -36.09
CA GLU A 116 7.54 -5.31 -36.78
C GLU A 116 8.43 -6.56 -36.83
N ASP A 117 8.21 -7.51 -35.91
CA ASP A 117 8.88 -8.80 -35.85
C ASP A 117 7.86 -9.96 -35.79
N PRO A 118 7.65 -10.68 -36.91
CA PRO A 118 6.66 -11.76 -36.99
C PRO A 118 7.00 -12.99 -36.12
N ASP A 119 8.24 -13.09 -35.61
CA ASP A 119 8.65 -14.13 -34.67
C ASP A 119 8.43 -13.73 -33.19
N GLU A 120 7.91 -12.52 -32.93
CA GLU A 120 7.73 -12.04 -31.57
C GLU A 120 6.57 -12.75 -30.86
N LYS A 121 6.92 -13.58 -29.86
CA LYS A 121 5.94 -14.26 -29.02
C LYS A 121 5.10 -13.27 -28.22
N MET A 122 3.81 -13.56 -28.05
CA MET A 122 2.88 -12.80 -27.20
C MET A 122 3.40 -12.49 -25.78
N ASP A 123 4.24 -13.37 -25.22
CA ASP A 123 4.88 -13.14 -23.92
C ASP A 123 5.87 -11.95 -23.96
N ASN A 124 6.56 -11.75 -25.09
CA ASN A 124 7.47 -10.62 -25.30
C ASN A 124 6.69 -9.32 -25.54
N ILE A 125 5.58 -9.37 -26.29
CA ILE A 125 4.67 -8.22 -26.47
C ILE A 125 4.10 -7.79 -25.13
N PHE A 126 3.64 -8.75 -24.32
CA PHE A 126 3.19 -8.50 -22.95
C PHE A 126 4.29 -7.81 -22.13
N ASN A 127 5.50 -8.38 -22.14
CA ASN A 127 6.63 -7.82 -21.40
C ASN A 127 7.00 -6.41 -21.90
N ARG A 128 6.99 -6.15 -23.22
CA ARG A 128 7.23 -4.82 -23.76
C ARG A 128 6.15 -3.85 -23.29
N TYR A 129 4.87 -4.17 -23.40
CA TYR A 129 3.78 -3.29 -22.94
C TYR A 129 3.82 -3.01 -21.44
N VAL A 130 4.02 -4.03 -20.60
CA VAL A 130 4.13 -3.89 -19.14
C VAL A 130 5.35 -3.04 -18.76
N ASN A 131 6.41 -3.03 -19.58
CA ASN A 131 7.60 -2.21 -19.40
C ASN A 131 7.55 -0.87 -20.18
N GLY A 132 6.40 -0.52 -20.77
CA GLY A 132 6.20 0.72 -21.54
C GLY A 132 7.00 0.80 -22.84
N GLY A 133 7.29 -0.34 -23.47
CA GLY A 133 8.00 -0.46 -24.74
C GLY A 133 7.25 0.15 -25.93
N TYR A 134 5.92 0.24 -25.86
CA TYR A 134 5.07 0.86 -26.88
C TYR A 134 4.58 2.27 -26.49
N PHE A 135 5.03 2.79 -25.35
CA PHE A 135 4.76 4.18 -24.98
C PHE A 135 5.80 5.08 -25.65
N GLU A 136 5.36 6.26 -26.10
CA GLU A 136 6.29 7.34 -26.46
C GLU A 136 7.21 7.64 -25.27
N ASP A 137 8.44 8.11 -25.54
CA ASP A 137 9.51 8.21 -24.54
C ASP A 137 9.10 9.00 -23.29
N ASP A 138 8.29 10.06 -23.44
CA ASP A 138 7.78 10.86 -22.34
C ASP A 138 6.76 10.11 -21.48
N ASP A 139 5.87 9.32 -22.10
CA ASP A 139 4.87 8.51 -21.40
C ASP A 139 5.50 7.30 -20.71
N LYS A 140 6.50 6.68 -21.35
CA LYS A 140 7.31 5.63 -20.73
C LYS A 140 8.03 6.14 -19.48
N LYS A 141 8.57 7.36 -19.53
CA LYS A 141 9.22 8.01 -18.39
C LYS A 141 8.21 8.30 -17.27
N ASN A 142 7.03 8.78 -17.61
CA ASN A 142 5.94 9.04 -16.66
C ASN A 142 5.43 7.75 -16.00
N PHE A 143 5.24 6.68 -16.77
CA PHE A 143 4.85 5.36 -16.29
C PHE A 143 5.90 4.77 -15.34
N ASN A 144 7.18 4.77 -15.73
CA ASN A 144 8.27 4.30 -14.89
C ASN A 144 8.38 5.09 -13.58
N LYS A 145 8.15 6.42 -13.64
CA LYS A 145 8.11 7.27 -12.45
C LYS A 145 6.93 6.90 -11.55
N LEU A 146 5.74 6.66 -12.12
CA LEU A 146 4.56 6.22 -11.38
C LEU A 146 4.79 4.87 -10.69
N TYR A 147 5.31 3.88 -11.41
CA TYR A 147 5.59 2.54 -10.92
C TYR A 147 6.62 2.54 -9.78
N LYS A 148 7.75 3.23 -9.97
CA LYS A 148 8.76 3.41 -8.91
C LYS A 148 8.15 4.08 -7.67
N LYS A 149 7.38 5.16 -7.87
CA LYS A 149 6.75 5.89 -6.77
C LYS A 149 5.68 5.05 -6.05
N GLN A 150 4.99 4.15 -6.76
CA GLN A 150 4.03 3.21 -6.18
C GLN A 150 4.75 2.17 -5.31
N ARG A 151 5.83 1.57 -5.80
CA ARG A 151 6.64 0.61 -5.03
C ARG A 151 7.28 1.24 -3.79
N THR A 152 7.81 2.46 -3.92
CA THR A 152 8.30 3.22 -2.76
C THR A 152 7.20 3.46 -1.74
N ASN A 153 6.01 3.89 -2.18
CA ASN A 153 4.88 4.10 -1.29
C ASN A 153 4.43 2.82 -0.58
N TYR A 154 4.48 1.67 -1.26
CA TYR A 154 4.19 0.36 -0.65
C TYR A 154 5.17 0.04 0.48
N ASN A 155 6.48 0.15 0.22
CA ASN A 155 7.51 -0.11 1.22
C ASN A 155 7.40 0.85 2.41
N ILE A 156 7.11 2.14 2.17
CA ILE A 156 6.88 3.11 3.25
C ILE A 156 5.63 2.74 4.05
N ASN A 157 4.53 2.32 3.40
CA ASN A 157 3.32 1.90 4.09
C ASN A 157 3.58 0.68 4.99
N LEU A 158 4.30 -0.32 4.48
CA LEU A 158 4.70 -1.50 5.23
C LEU A 158 5.58 -1.12 6.44
N GLY A 159 6.61 -0.30 6.22
CA GLY A 159 7.49 0.18 7.29
C GLY A 159 6.74 0.95 8.38
N MET A 160 5.81 1.83 8.00
CA MET A 160 4.97 2.54 8.96
C MET A 160 4.01 1.60 9.72
N SER A 161 3.52 0.55 9.07
CA SER A 161 2.66 -0.44 9.74
C SER A 161 3.43 -1.16 10.84
N ILE A 162 4.66 -1.60 10.55
CA ILE A 162 5.57 -2.21 11.54
C ILE A 162 5.88 -1.22 12.67
N PHE A 163 6.22 0.02 12.32
CA PHE A 163 6.54 1.04 13.32
C PHE A 163 5.35 1.37 14.22
N SER A 164 4.13 1.40 13.67
CA SER A 164 2.90 1.60 14.45
C SER A 164 2.68 0.48 15.46
N VAL A 165 2.94 -0.77 15.08
CA VAL A 165 2.86 -1.92 16.00
C VAL A 165 3.90 -1.80 17.12
N LEU A 166 5.14 -1.45 16.79
CA LEU A 166 6.20 -1.26 17.80
C LEU A 166 5.88 -0.14 18.80
N LEU A 167 5.32 0.97 18.32
CA LEU A 167 4.89 2.06 19.20
C LEU A 167 3.78 1.63 20.15
N VAL A 168 2.81 0.85 19.65
CA VAL A 168 1.71 0.34 20.47
C VAL A 168 2.23 -0.65 21.52
N LEU A 169 3.15 -1.55 21.15
CA LEU A 169 3.80 -2.45 22.10
C LEU A 169 4.57 -1.68 23.19
N ALA A 170 5.30 -0.64 22.81
CA ALA A 170 5.98 0.24 23.76
C ALA A 170 4.97 0.94 24.69
N GLN A 171 3.86 1.45 24.15
CA GLN A 171 2.76 2.04 24.90
C GLN A 171 2.22 1.07 25.97
N PHE A 172 1.95 -0.17 25.59
CA PHE A 172 1.47 -1.19 26.52
C PHE A 172 2.53 -1.60 27.55
N ALA A 173 3.80 -1.65 27.17
CA ALA A 173 4.88 -1.94 28.12
C ALA A 173 4.95 -0.88 29.23
N PHE A 174 4.85 0.41 28.88
CA PHE A 174 4.81 1.49 29.89
C PHE A 174 3.54 1.46 30.74
N PHE A 175 2.39 1.19 30.11
CA PHE A 175 1.13 1.01 30.84
C PHE A 175 1.25 -0.06 31.94
N PHE A 176 1.79 -1.23 31.63
CA PHE A 176 1.92 -2.31 32.63
C PHE A 176 2.87 -1.95 33.78
N VAL A 177 3.93 -1.18 33.52
CA VAL A 177 4.84 -0.71 34.59
C VAL A 177 4.20 0.33 35.50
N VAL A 178 3.29 1.16 34.96
CA VAL A 178 2.61 2.21 35.72
C VAL A 178 1.47 1.66 36.58
N VAL A 179 0.75 0.65 36.07
CA VAL A 179 -0.50 0.16 36.68
C VAL A 179 -0.32 -1.07 37.58
N ILE A 180 0.75 -1.86 37.39
CA ILE A 180 1.12 -3.00 38.25
C ILE A 180 2.11 -2.53 39.31
#